data_AF-A0A6B3GJ64-F1
#
_entry.id   AF-A0A6B3GJ64-F1
#
_cell.length_a   1.000
_cell.length_b   1.000
_cell.length_c   1.000
_cell.angle_alpha   90.00
_cell.angle_beta   90.00
_cell.angle_gamma   90.00
#
_symmetry.space_group_name_H-M   'P 1'
#
loop_
_entity.id
_entity.type
_entity.pdbx_description
1 polymer ?
#
loop_
_entity_poly.entity_id
_entity_poly.type
_entity_poly.pdbx_seq_one_letter_code
_entity_poly.pdbx_strand_id
1 'polypeptide(L)'
;MDSAVSEAPLFAPRQPGSRNDRPSQPQDQAEESLQAWQLDHTRAPTATKIVVAGGFGVGKTTFVGSVSEITPLQTEALMTQASEETDDLSATPEKTTTTVAMDFG
;
A
#
# COMPACT_ATOMS: atom_id res chain seq x y z
N MET A 1 66.76 45.00 13.71
CA MET A 1 66.57 46.16 12.84
C MET A 1 65.53 45.74 11.81
N ASP A 2 64.27 46.16 11.84
CA ASP A 2 63.58 47.10 12.70
C ASP A 2 62.07 46.83 12.60
N SER A 3 61.35 47.27 13.62
CA SER A 3 59.88 47.29 13.71
C SER A 3 59.22 48.03 12.55
N ALA A 4 57.96 47.70 12.22
CA ALA A 4 56.80 48.46 12.72
C ALA A 4 55.56 48.44 11.79
N VAL A 5 54.40 48.42 12.48
CA VAL A 5 53.07 48.97 12.18
C VAL A 5 52.11 48.26 11.21
N SER A 6 51.06 47.74 11.85
CA SER A 6 49.69 47.46 11.41
C SER A 6 49.02 48.67 10.76
N GLU A 7 48.26 48.47 9.68
CA GLU A 7 46.94 49.10 9.52
C GLU A 7 46.00 48.18 8.73
N ALA A 8 44.94 47.74 9.40
CA ALA A 8 43.74 47.24 8.74
C ALA A 8 42.81 48.42 8.47
N PRO A 9 42.33 48.66 7.25
CA PRO A 9 41.16 49.49 7.06
C PRO A 9 39.92 48.65 7.37
N LEU A 10 39.24 49.05 8.44
CA LEU A 10 37.81 48.85 8.61
C LEU A 10 37.09 49.34 7.35
N PHE A 11 35.99 48.66 7.01
CA PHE A 11 34.96 49.09 6.06
C PHE A 11 35.24 48.88 4.57
N ALA A 12 34.92 47.67 4.08
CA ALA A 12 34.43 47.48 2.72
C ALA A 12 32.88 47.38 2.76
N PRO A 13 32.16 48.06 1.84
CA PRO A 13 30.70 48.16 1.88
C PRO A 13 30.01 46.81 1.65
N ARG A 14 28.94 46.55 2.42
CA ARG A 14 28.02 45.43 2.16
C ARG A 14 27.45 45.57 0.74
N GLN A 15 27.71 44.60 -0.13
CA GLN A 15 27.01 44.54 -1.41
C GLN A 15 25.51 44.34 -1.16
N PRO A 16 24.63 45.25 -1.60
CA PRO A 16 23.20 45.08 -1.52
C PRO A 16 22.77 43.98 -2.48
N GLY A 17 21.81 43.16 -2.03
CA GLY A 17 21.45 41.88 -2.62
C GLY A 17 21.20 41.90 -4.13
N SER A 18 21.87 40.97 -4.82
CA SER A 18 21.30 40.38 -6.02
C SER A 18 20.26 39.37 -5.56
N ARG A 19 18.97 39.77 -5.63
CA ARG A 19 17.86 38.83 -5.77
C ARG A 19 18.14 38.04 -7.04
N ASN A 20 18.82 36.91 -6.91
CA ASN A 20 18.64 35.83 -7.86
C ASN A 20 17.41 35.07 -7.40
N ASP A 21 16.26 35.52 -7.89
CA ASP A 21 15.07 34.71 -8.07
C ASP A 21 15.44 33.56 -9.02
N ARG A 22 16.18 32.57 -8.51
CA ARG A 22 16.22 31.27 -9.13
C ARG A 22 14.81 30.72 -8.89
N PRO A 23 14.02 30.42 -9.93
CA PRO A 23 12.88 29.55 -9.71
C PRO A 23 13.45 28.30 -9.07
N SER A 24 13.01 28.01 -7.84
CA SER A 24 13.15 26.69 -7.25
C SER A 24 12.63 25.74 -8.32
N GLN A 25 13.52 24.97 -8.95
CA GLN A 25 13.09 23.84 -9.75
C GLN A 25 12.12 23.08 -8.85
N PRO A 26 10.86 22.87 -9.28
CA PRO A 26 10.04 21.89 -8.63
C PRO A 26 10.86 20.62 -8.66
N GLN A 27 11.29 20.16 -7.48
CA GLN A 27 11.66 18.77 -7.33
C GLN A 27 10.34 18.02 -7.45
N ASP A 28 9.89 17.84 -8.69
CA ASP A 28 8.82 16.93 -9.05
C ASP A 28 9.36 15.52 -8.74
N GLN A 29 9.22 15.15 -7.47
CA GLN A 29 9.12 13.78 -7.02
C GLN A 29 7.87 13.17 -7.69
N ALA A 30 7.91 12.74 -8.96
CA ALA A 30 6.77 12.03 -9.54
C ALA A 30 6.99 11.29 -10.87
N GLU A 31 8.20 10.85 -11.23
CA GLU A 31 8.32 9.77 -12.22
C GLU A 31 9.35 8.76 -11.71
N GLU A 32 8.91 7.93 -10.77
CA GLU A 32 9.57 6.66 -10.50
C GLU A 32 9.59 5.89 -11.83
N SER A 33 10.72 5.97 -12.54
CA SER A 33 10.88 5.37 -13.86
C SER A 33 10.60 3.90 -13.73
N LEU A 34 9.48 3.44 -14.31
CA LEU A 34 9.11 2.04 -14.30
C LEU A 34 10.29 1.24 -14.86
N GLN A 35 10.89 0.42 -14.00
CA GLN A 35 12.05 -0.39 -14.30
C GLN A 35 11.68 -1.33 -15.45
N ALA A 36 12.60 -1.64 -16.35
CA ALA A 36 12.29 -2.40 -17.58
C ALA A 36 11.57 -3.75 -17.33
N TRP A 37 11.79 -4.37 -16.16
CA TRP A 37 11.09 -5.59 -15.74
C TRP A 37 9.62 -5.36 -15.34
N GLN A 38 9.26 -4.14 -14.91
CA GLN A 38 7.86 -3.75 -14.62
C GLN A 38 7.04 -3.60 -15.91
N LEU A 39 7.69 -3.35 -17.06
CA LEU A 39 7.06 -3.26 -18.37
C LEU A 39 7.04 -4.60 -19.12
N ASP A 40 7.88 -5.55 -18.72
CA ASP A 40 7.97 -6.88 -19.33
C ASP A 40 6.88 -7.83 -18.82
N HIS A 41 5.69 -7.68 -19.38
CA HIS A 41 4.53 -8.53 -19.11
C HIS A 41 4.71 -9.97 -19.60
N THR A 42 5.77 -10.28 -20.36
CA THR A 42 6.07 -11.64 -20.83
C THR A 42 6.78 -12.48 -19.78
N ARG A 43 7.35 -11.85 -18.74
CA ARG A 43 8.04 -12.51 -17.62
C ARG A 43 7.26 -12.49 -16.31
N ALA A 44 6.31 -11.56 -16.15
CA ALA A 44 5.45 -11.55 -14.98
C ALA A 44 4.46 -12.72 -15.04
N PRO A 45 4.27 -13.48 -13.95
CA PRO A 45 3.17 -14.44 -13.87
C PRO A 45 1.85 -13.74 -14.20
N THR A 46 1.04 -14.32 -15.08
CA THR A 46 -0.29 -13.79 -15.34
C THR A 46 -1.13 -13.90 -14.07
N ALA A 47 -1.58 -12.76 -13.56
CA ALA A 47 -2.44 -12.73 -12.39
C ALA A 47 -3.72 -13.52 -12.67
N THR A 48 -3.92 -14.60 -11.90
CA THR A 48 -5.08 -15.48 -12.04
C THR A 48 -5.98 -15.32 -10.83
N LYS A 49 -7.24 -14.95 -11.08
CA LYS A 49 -8.26 -14.85 -10.02
C LYS A 49 -9.04 -16.16 -9.97
N ILE A 50 -9.08 -16.79 -8.79
CA ILE A 50 -9.81 -18.03 -8.55
C ILE A 50 -10.99 -17.71 -7.62
N VAL A 51 -12.18 -18.21 -7.94
CA VAL A 51 -13.39 -18.02 -7.14
C VAL A 51 -13.81 -19.36 -6.55
N VAL A 52 -13.93 -19.42 -5.23
CA VAL A 52 -14.50 -20.56 -4.51
C VAL A 52 -15.94 -20.23 -4.15
N ALA A 53 -16.89 -20.93 -4.76
CA ALA A 53 -18.32 -20.70 -4.60
C ALA A 53 -19.04 -21.93 -4.01
N GLY A 54 -20.20 -21.69 -3.38
CA GLY A 54 -21.00 -22.73 -2.72
C GLY A 54 -21.90 -22.13 -1.64
N GLY A 55 -22.86 -22.91 -1.15
CA GLY A 55 -23.83 -22.49 -0.12
C GLY A 55 -23.19 -22.13 1.23
N PHE A 56 -23.99 -21.66 2.18
CA PHE A 56 -23.53 -21.46 3.55
C PHE A 56 -23.06 -22.77 4.18
N GLY A 57 -22.16 -22.69 5.16
CA GLY A 57 -21.69 -23.89 5.89
C GLY A 57 -20.75 -24.84 5.14
N VAL A 58 -20.72 -24.88 3.80
CA VAL A 58 -19.99 -25.91 2.99
C VAL A 58 -18.46 -25.92 3.10
N GLY A 59 -17.86 -25.03 3.91
CA GLY A 59 -16.42 -25.05 4.16
C GLY A 59 -15.56 -24.16 3.25
N LYS A 60 -16.13 -23.19 2.54
CA LYS A 60 -15.36 -22.27 1.64
C LYS A 60 -14.17 -21.61 2.34
N THR A 61 -14.41 -20.97 3.47
CA THR A 61 -13.37 -20.30 4.29
C THR A 61 -12.31 -21.29 4.75
N THR A 62 -12.73 -22.49 5.16
CA THR A 62 -11.83 -23.57 5.58
C THR A 62 -10.95 -24.04 4.44
N PHE A 63 -11.53 -24.26 3.25
CA PHE A 63 -10.79 -24.67 2.06
C PHE A 63 -9.74 -23.62 1.70
N VAL A 64 -10.15 -22.35 1.58
CA VAL A 64 -9.22 -21.27 1.23
C VAL A 64 -8.11 -21.14 2.28
N GLY A 65 -8.42 -21.23 3.57
CA GLY A 65 -7.40 -21.24 4.64
C GLY A 65 -6.46 -22.44 4.59
N SER A 66 -6.94 -23.61 4.17
CA SER A 66 -6.11 -24.83 4.11
C SER A 66 -5.08 -24.86 2.99
N VAL A 67 -5.35 -24.14 1.90
CA VAL A 67 -4.45 -24.09 0.73
C VAL A 67 -3.60 -22.81 0.69
N SER A 68 -3.88 -21.85 1.58
CA SER A 68 -3.12 -20.60 1.65
C SER A 68 -1.85 -20.75 2.48
N GLU A 69 -0.72 -20.30 1.94
CA GLU A 69 0.55 -20.18 2.68
C GLU A 69 0.60 -18.91 3.55
N ILE A 70 -0.35 -17.98 3.35
CA ILE A 70 -0.45 -16.71 4.07
C ILE A 70 -1.76 -16.69 4.85
N THR A 71 -1.71 -16.23 6.10
CA THR A 71 -2.93 -16.03 6.89
C THR A 71 -3.79 -14.95 6.24
N PRO A 72 -5.02 -15.26 5.80
CA PRO A 72 -5.90 -14.26 5.21
C PRO A 72 -6.40 -13.26 6.25
N LEU A 73 -6.67 -12.04 5.80
CA LEU A 73 -7.52 -11.10 6.52
C LEU A 73 -8.97 -11.44 6.23
N GLN A 74 -9.76 -11.68 7.27
CA GLN A 74 -11.16 -12.07 7.15
C GLN A 74 -12.06 -11.00 7.76
N THR A 75 -13.12 -10.65 7.04
CA THR A 75 -14.21 -9.83 7.58
C THR A 75 -15.45 -10.70 7.71
N GLU A 76 -15.94 -10.85 8.94
CA GLU A 76 -17.16 -11.60 9.23
C GLU A 76 -18.37 -10.67 9.34
N ALA A 77 -19.54 -11.19 9.00
CA ALA A 77 -20.82 -10.57 9.28
C ALA A 77 -21.76 -11.58 9.95
N LEU A 78 -22.63 -11.05 10.82
CA LEU A 78 -23.71 -11.82 11.44
C LEU A 78 -24.71 -12.27 10.37
N MET A 79 -25.22 -13.49 10.52
CA MET A 79 -26.36 -13.96 9.75
C MET A 79 -27.59 -13.09 10.04
N THR A 80 -28.32 -12.73 8.99
CA THR A 80 -29.55 -11.95 9.12
C THR A 80 -30.77 -12.85 8.95
N GLN A 81 -31.95 -12.38 9.36
CA GLN A 81 -33.21 -13.12 9.12
C GLN A 81 -33.43 -13.45 7.64
N ALA A 82 -32.89 -12.64 6.72
CA ALA A 82 -32.98 -12.90 5.28
C ALA A 82 -32.16 -14.12 4.82
N SER A 83 -31.26 -14.66 5.65
CA SER A 83 -30.52 -15.90 5.38
C SER A 83 -31.29 -17.16 5.80
N GLU A 84 -32.33 -17.05 6.65
CA GLU A 84 -33.03 -18.22 7.21
C GLU A 84 -33.75 -19.08 6.17
N GLU A 85 -34.26 -18.47 5.09
CA GLU A 85 -34.96 -19.18 4.02
C GLU A 85 -34.02 -19.67 2.90
N THR A 86 -32.79 -19.17 2.86
CA THR A 86 -31.83 -19.38 1.77
C THR A 86 -30.70 -20.33 2.15
N ASP A 87 -30.26 -20.28 3.41
CA ASP A 87 -29.12 -21.04 3.91
C ASP A 87 -29.59 -22.30 4.66
N ASP A 88 -29.06 -23.46 4.28
CA ASP A 88 -29.30 -24.70 5.03
C ASP A 88 -28.39 -24.75 6.27
N LEU A 89 -28.99 -24.48 7.44
CA LEU A 89 -28.31 -24.52 8.73
C LEU A 89 -28.35 -25.89 9.40
N SER A 90 -29.03 -26.89 8.81
CA SER A 90 -29.24 -28.21 9.44
C SER A 90 -27.93 -28.92 9.80
N ALA A 91 -26.91 -28.74 8.95
CA ALA A 91 -25.58 -29.33 9.15
C ALA A 91 -24.66 -28.48 10.02
N THR A 92 -24.96 -27.19 10.22
CA THR A 92 -24.13 -26.25 10.99
C THR A 92 -24.98 -25.30 11.84
N PRO A 93 -25.79 -25.81 12.79
CA PRO A 93 -26.78 -25.00 13.51
C PRO A 93 -26.15 -23.94 14.43
N GLU A 94 -24.89 -24.15 14.83
CA GLU A 94 -24.15 -23.21 15.69
C GLU A 94 -23.42 -22.12 14.89
N LYS A 95 -23.38 -22.22 13.56
CA LYS A 95 -22.66 -21.27 12.72
C LYS A 95 -23.52 -20.02 12.49
N THR A 96 -23.22 -18.95 13.21
CA THR A 96 -24.02 -17.71 13.21
C THR A 96 -23.38 -16.54 12.44
N THR A 97 -22.14 -16.70 11.98
CA THR A 97 -21.43 -15.72 11.14
C THR A 97 -21.03 -16.32 9.79
N THR A 98 -20.92 -15.45 8.78
CA THR A 98 -20.31 -15.78 7.49
C THR A 98 -19.15 -14.84 7.17
N THR A 99 -18.20 -15.33 6.41
CA THR A 99 -17.14 -14.50 5.82
C THR A 99 -17.72 -13.73 4.63
N VAL A 100 -17.64 -12.39 4.67
CA VAL A 100 -18.12 -11.51 3.58
C VAL A 100 -16.98 -11.12 2.66
N ALA A 101 -15.79 -10.91 3.23
CA ALA A 101 -14.59 -10.60 2.49
C ALA A 101 -13.41 -11.39 3.04
N MET A 102 -12.53 -11.79 2.13
CA MET A 102 -11.24 -12.37 2.44
C MET A 102 -10.21 -11.67 1.56
N ASP A 103 -9.16 -11.15 2.18
CA ASP A 103 -8.09 -10.44 1.49
C ASP A 103 -6.73 -11.05 1.82
N PHE A 104 -5.86 -11.06 0.81
CA PHE A 104 -4.48 -11.49 0.87
C PHE A 104 -3.69 -10.28 0.40
N GLY A 105 -3.08 -9.57 1.36
CA GLY A 105 -2.41 -8.28 1.11
C GLY A 105 -1.42 -8.29 -0.04
#